data_AF-A0A7C0TWI0-F1
#
_entry.id   AF-A0A7C0TWI0-F1
#
_cell.length_a   1.000
_cell.length_b   1.000
_cell.length_c   1.000
_cell.angle_alpha   90.00
_cell.angle_beta   90.00
_cell.angle_gamma   90.00
#
_symmetry.space_group_name_H-M   'P 1'
#
loop_
_entity.id
_entity.type
_entity.pdbx_description
1 polymer ?
#
loop_
_entity_poly.entity_id
_entity_poly.type
_entity_poly.pdbx_seq_one_letter_code
_entity_poly.pdbx_strand_id
1 'polypeptide(L)'
;EDVLSFLSRKAVILKYGFPVDVVELDTQRAYQGSAASEVLLQRDLSIAIAEFAPTSKLVANKQLWVSHGLKRVAEREWPQRFYKRCVRHNVFLQWQEGEPEPSMPCGCNLHPRKYIVPRFGFITNRDKPREPRSRPPKIFATRPYFAGLTSVEPDTVSMPESAPAVTMKRASPGLMVVLCEGRRGRGFYICSSCGSGFGSPQNPHKGPHGSECRGTLMPGVSLGHEFITDVLQLQFLHQKPVTGIEPVWFGFSLAYALVEGAADVLEVPSTDLSATIAYDERYDIPPIILYDNVPGGAGLVARLEREETFRHCLESALERVKGDCGCDDDASCYGCLRSYRNQFAHQYLQRGPIKHYLEELIGIWE
;
A
#
# COMPACT_ATOMS: atom_id res chain seq x y z
N GLU A 1 1.79 24.80 -8.38
CA GLU A 1 0.88 23.63 -8.29
C GLU A 1 -0.53 24.14 -8.49
N ASP A 2 -1.42 23.37 -9.11
CA ASP A 2 -2.84 23.74 -9.24
C ASP A 2 -3.55 23.71 -7.86
N VAL A 3 -4.50 24.63 -7.63
CA VAL A 3 -5.12 24.84 -6.30
C VAL A 3 -5.94 23.63 -5.87
N LEU A 4 -6.72 23.03 -6.78
CA LEU A 4 -7.50 21.81 -6.46
C LEU A 4 -6.55 20.66 -6.13
N SER A 5 -5.44 20.57 -6.87
CA SER A 5 -4.43 19.57 -6.62
C SER A 5 -3.76 19.72 -5.25
N PHE A 6 -3.48 20.97 -4.85
CA PHE A 6 -2.92 21.28 -3.55
C PHE A 6 -3.89 20.92 -2.42
N LEU A 7 -5.15 21.38 -2.52
CA LEU A 7 -6.18 21.14 -1.50
C LEU A 7 -6.47 19.65 -1.32
N SER A 8 -6.55 18.90 -2.42
CA SER A 8 -6.78 17.46 -2.34
C SER A 8 -5.57 16.70 -1.80
N ARG A 9 -4.33 17.10 -2.13
CA ARG A 9 -3.12 16.53 -1.50
C ARG A 9 -3.02 16.83 0.00
N LYS A 10 -3.59 17.94 0.44
CA LYS A 10 -3.68 18.33 1.86
C LYS A 10 -4.90 17.74 2.57
N ALA A 11 -5.60 16.77 1.97
CA ALA A 11 -6.80 16.14 2.54
C ALA A 11 -7.91 17.15 2.89
N VAL A 12 -8.01 18.26 2.15
CA VAL A 12 -9.08 19.26 2.33
C VAL A 12 -10.33 18.90 1.52
N ILE A 13 -10.17 18.20 0.38
CA ILE A 13 -11.26 17.76 -0.50
C ILE A 13 -11.06 16.29 -0.94
N LEU A 14 -12.17 15.55 -1.04
CA LEU A 14 -12.21 14.14 -1.46
C LEU A 14 -11.64 13.95 -2.87
N LYS A 15 -10.79 12.93 -3.05
CA LYS A 15 -10.19 12.61 -4.37
C LYS A 15 -11.15 11.98 -5.38
N TYR A 16 -12.31 11.49 -4.95
CA TYR A 16 -13.31 10.89 -5.86
C TYR A 16 -13.78 11.86 -6.96
N GLY A 17 -13.77 13.18 -6.70
CA GLY A 17 -14.11 14.20 -7.71
C GLY A 17 -12.92 14.70 -8.55
N PHE A 18 -11.69 14.59 -8.04
CA PHE A 18 -10.49 15.18 -8.65
C PHE A 18 -9.27 14.28 -8.38
N PRO A 19 -8.97 13.33 -9.27
CA PRO A 19 -7.95 12.34 -8.99
C PRO A 19 -6.55 12.95 -9.25
N VAL A 20 -5.91 13.40 -8.16
CA VAL A 20 -4.70 14.25 -8.19
C VAL A 20 -3.41 13.53 -8.51
N ASP A 21 -3.36 12.25 -8.14
CA ASP A 21 -2.17 11.42 -8.27
C ASP A 21 -2.44 10.31 -9.31
N VAL A 22 -3.15 10.66 -10.37
CA VAL A 22 -3.29 9.80 -11.55
C VAL A 22 -2.10 10.01 -12.46
N VAL A 23 -1.52 8.89 -12.88
CA VAL A 23 -0.44 8.86 -13.86
C VAL A 23 -0.80 7.97 -15.04
N GLU A 24 -0.19 8.29 -16.16
CA GLU A 24 -0.37 7.59 -17.41
C GLU A 24 0.79 6.63 -17.70
N LEU A 25 0.51 5.52 -18.37
CA LEU A 25 1.48 4.82 -19.19
C LEU A 25 1.41 5.35 -20.63
N ASP A 26 2.33 6.23 -20.98
CA ASP A 26 2.43 6.83 -22.30
C ASP A 26 2.83 5.76 -23.34
N THR A 27 1.90 5.48 -24.26
CA THR A 27 2.05 4.46 -25.31
C THR A 27 2.81 4.95 -26.54
N GLN A 28 3.27 6.21 -26.55
CA GLN A 28 4.03 6.86 -27.62
C GLN A 28 3.36 6.84 -29.01
N ARG A 29 2.04 6.58 -29.10
CA ARG A 29 1.32 6.35 -30.37
C ARG A 29 0.87 7.59 -31.12
N ALA A 30 0.80 8.76 -30.48
CA ALA A 30 0.43 10.01 -31.14
C ALA A 30 1.37 10.38 -32.32
N TYR A 31 2.57 9.79 -32.39
CA TYR A 31 3.55 10.04 -33.45
C TYR A 31 3.38 9.18 -34.73
N GLN A 32 2.44 8.23 -34.80
CA GLN A 32 2.32 7.29 -35.95
C GLN A 32 1.06 7.47 -36.84
N GLY A 33 0.35 8.60 -36.75
CA GLY A 33 -0.55 9.05 -37.82
C GLY A 33 -1.77 8.17 -38.14
N SER A 34 -2.12 7.20 -37.30
CA SER A 34 -3.33 6.38 -37.48
C SER A 34 -4.38 6.73 -36.44
N ALA A 35 -5.60 7.03 -36.89
CA ALA A 35 -6.81 7.21 -36.10
C ALA A 35 -7.25 5.91 -35.38
N ALA A 36 -6.36 5.32 -34.60
CA ALA A 36 -6.62 4.19 -33.72
C ALA A 36 -6.76 4.74 -32.31
N SER A 37 -8.01 4.74 -31.82
CA SER A 37 -8.45 5.09 -30.46
C SER A 37 -7.30 5.19 -29.44
N GLU A 38 -7.08 6.39 -28.91
CA GLU A 38 -6.16 6.65 -27.81
C GLU A 38 -6.43 5.66 -26.67
N VAL A 39 -5.57 4.65 -26.52
CA VAL A 39 -5.65 3.75 -25.38
C VAL A 39 -5.08 4.51 -24.18
N LEU A 40 -5.97 5.20 -23.48
CA LEU A 40 -5.63 5.98 -22.29
C LEU A 40 -5.41 5.04 -21.11
N LEU A 41 -4.14 4.75 -20.81
CA LEU A 41 -3.75 3.86 -19.71
C LEU A 41 -3.44 4.68 -18.47
N GLN A 42 -4.48 5.01 -17.71
CA GLN A 42 -4.37 5.79 -16.48
C GLN A 42 -4.66 4.93 -15.24
N ARG A 43 -3.88 5.19 -14.19
CA ARG A 43 -4.05 4.58 -12.87
C ARG A 43 -3.70 5.58 -11.78
N ASP A 44 -4.35 5.43 -10.63
CA ASP A 44 -3.86 6.03 -9.40
C ASP A 44 -2.41 5.57 -9.13
N LEU A 45 -1.55 6.49 -8.69
CA LEU A 45 -0.12 6.27 -8.54
C LEU A 45 0.20 5.14 -7.55
N SER A 46 -0.63 4.91 -6.52
CA SER A 46 -0.49 3.80 -5.58
C SER A 46 -0.58 2.42 -6.25
N ILE A 47 -1.34 2.33 -7.35
CA ILE A 47 -1.51 1.11 -8.16
C ILE A 47 -0.51 1.10 -9.32
N ALA A 48 -0.29 2.26 -9.94
CA ALA A 48 0.57 2.42 -11.11
C ALA A 48 2.02 1.99 -10.83
N ILE A 49 2.56 2.24 -9.64
CA ILE A 49 3.92 1.83 -9.28
C ILE A 49 4.16 0.32 -9.32
N ALA A 50 3.11 -0.52 -9.30
CA ALA A 50 3.22 -1.96 -9.52
C ALA A 50 2.72 -2.39 -10.90
N GLU A 51 1.60 -1.84 -11.39
CA GLU A 51 1.03 -2.25 -12.70
C GLU A 51 1.83 -1.71 -13.89
N PHE A 52 2.36 -0.50 -13.78
CA PHE A 52 3.17 0.16 -14.80
C PHE A 52 4.67 0.13 -14.48
N ALA A 53 5.09 -0.57 -13.42
CA ALA A 53 6.51 -0.74 -13.10
C ALA A 53 7.28 -1.26 -14.32
N PRO A 54 8.56 -0.89 -14.49
CA PRO A 54 9.35 -1.37 -15.63
C PRO A 54 9.31 -2.89 -15.76
N THR A 55 9.24 -3.39 -17.00
CA THR A 55 9.09 -4.81 -17.38
C THR A 55 7.70 -5.42 -17.15
N SER A 56 6.76 -4.66 -16.56
CA SER A 56 5.37 -5.10 -16.39
C SER A 56 4.67 -5.22 -17.73
N LYS A 57 3.78 -6.20 -17.82
CA LYS A 57 2.96 -6.48 -18.99
C LYS A 57 1.50 -6.28 -18.65
N LEU A 58 0.78 -5.56 -19.50
CA LEU A 58 -0.63 -5.26 -19.32
C LEU A 58 -1.39 -5.41 -20.63
N VAL A 59 -2.66 -5.78 -20.54
CA VAL A 59 -3.51 -5.95 -21.72
C VAL A 59 -4.49 -4.78 -21.78
N ALA A 60 -4.50 -4.08 -22.90
CA ALA A 60 -5.44 -3.01 -23.19
C ALA A 60 -5.79 -2.99 -24.67
N ASN A 61 -7.06 -2.82 -24.99
CA ASN A 61 -7.60 -2.91 -26.36
C ASN A 61 -7.16 -4.21 -27.10
N LYS A 62 -7.25 -5.36 -26.43
CA LYS A 62 -6.79 -6.68 -26.92
C LYS A 62 -5.31 -6.75 -27.29
N GLN A 63 -4.51 -5.76 -26.90
CA GLN A 63 -3.07 -5.69 -27.16
C GLN A 63 -2.28 -5.80 -25.86
N LEU A 64 -1.14 -6.49 -25.92
CA LEU A 64 -0.17 -6.66 -24.85
C LEU A 64 0.87 -5.54 -24.92
N TRP A 65 0.85 -4.69 -23.91
CA TRP A 65 1.77 -3.59 -23.71
C TRP A 65 2.84 -3.96 -22.69
N VAL A 66 4.03 -3.40 -22.87
CA VAL A 66 5.15 -3.60 -21.95
C VAL A 66 5.62 -2.23 -21.47
N SER A 67 5.58 -2.00 -20.16
CA SER A 67 6.19 -0.81 -19.58
C SER A 67 7.70 -0.88 -19.71
N HIS A 68 8.29 0.17 -20.28
CA HIS A 68 9.73 0.26 -20.55
C HIS A 68 10.47 1.04 -19.47
N GLY A 69 9.82 2.02 -18.85
CA GLY A 69 10.47 2.88 -17.87
C GLY A 69 9.59 3.97 -17.31
N LEU A 70 10.24 4.92 -16.63
CA LEU A 70 9.63 6.12 -16.08
C LEU A 70 9.68 7.25 -17.09
N LYS A 71 8.59 8.00 -17.23
CA LYS A 71 8.55 9.17 -18.12
C LYS A 71 9.44 10.28 -17.57
N ARG A 72 10.27 10.85 -18.44
CA ARG A 72 11.08 12.04 -18.15
C ARG A 72 10.39 13.28 -18.71
N VAL A 73 10.51 14.38 -17.97
CA VAL A 73 10.11 15.72 -18.41
C VAL A 73 11.36 16.58 -18.35
N ALA A 74 11.62 17.36 -19.40
CA ALA A 74 12.78 18.23 -19.47
C ALA A 74 12.84 19.14 -18.23
N GLU A 75 14.04 19.34 -17.70
CA GLU A 75 14.31 20.19 -16.54
C GLU A 75 13.61 19.78 -15.23
N ARG A 76 13.02 18.58 -15.17
CA ARG A 76 12.38 18.07 -13.95
C ARG A 76 12.97 16.73 -13.51
N GLU A 77 13.35 16.65 -12.25
CA GLU A 77 13.76 15.39 -11.62
C GLU A 77 12.58 14.68 -10.96
N TRP A 78 12.68 13.35 -10.84
CA TRP A 78 11.69 12.62 -10.05
C TRP A 78 12.02 12.84 -8.58
N PRO A 79 11.03 13.13 -7.72
CA PRO A 79 11.24 13.13 -6.28
C PRO A 79 11.81 11.78 -5.83
N GLN A 80 12.83 11.85 -4.98
CA GLN A 80 13.47 10.69 -4.38
C GLN A 80 13.42 10.82 -2.87
N ARG A 81 13.31 9.67 -2.21
CA ARG A 81 13.40 9.56 -0.76
C ARG A 81 14.31 8.41 -0.41
N PHE A 82 14.99 8.57 0.71
CA PHE A 82 15.64 7.45 1.37
C PHE A 82 14.63 6.73 2.26
N TYR A 83 14.80 5.43 2.42
CA TYR A 83 14.00 4.65 3.35
C TYR A 83 14.77 3.49 3.95
N LYS A 84 14.34 3.08 5.14
CA LYS A 84 14.70 1.81 5.77
C LYS A 84 13.43 1.04 6.09
N ARG A 85 13.54 -0.28 6.03
CA ARG A 85 12.42 -1.16 6.30
C ARG A 85 12.83 -2.49 6.91
N CYS A 86 12.28 -2.81 8.07
CA CYS A 86 12.41 -4.12 8.68
C CYS A 86 11.23 -5.01 8.29
N VAL A 87 11.50 -6.11 7.58
CA VAL A 87 10.44 -7.09 7.21
C VAL A 87 9.88 -7.75 8.48
N ARG A 88 10.76 -8.15 9.40
CA ARG A 88 10.45 -8.92 10.61
C ARG A 88 9.55 -8.16 11.59
N HIS A 89 9.83 -6.87 11.79
CA HIS A 89 9.13 -6.04 12.78
C HIS A 89 8.14 -5.04 12.16
N ASN A 90 7.96 -5.08 10.83
CA ASN A 90 7.15 -4.13 10.05
C ASN A 90 7.50 -2.63 10.24
N VAL A 91 8.72 -2.31 10.69
CA VAL A 91 9.18 -0.91 10.80
C VAL A 91 9.45 -0.33 9.43
N PHE A 92 8.98 0.89 9.19
CA PHE A 92 9.27 1.68 8.00
C PHE A 92 9.62 3.11 8.39
N LEU A 93 10.70 3.63 7.83
CA LEU A 93 11.17 5.00 8.03
C LEU A 93 11.57 5.60 6.69
N GLN A 94 11.33 6.88 6.49
CA GLN A 94 11.70 7.60 5.27
C GLN A 94 12.17 9.02 5.56
N TRP A 95 13.09 9.54 4.76
CA TRP A 95 13.67 10.87 4.91
C TRP A 95 14.16 11.42 3.57
N GLN A 96 14.44 12.71 3.51
CA GLN A 96 14.97 13.42 2.34
C GLN A 96 16.49 13.44 2.33
N GLU A 97 17.06 13.72 1.16
CA GLU A 97 18.48 14.02 1.05
C GLU A 97 18.83 15.27 1.87
N GLY A 98 19.89 15.19 2.68
CA GLY A 98 20.30 16.24 3.62
C GLY A 98 19.69 16.13 5.02
N GLU A 99 18.64 15.33 5.21
CA GLU A 99 18.12 15.00 6.54
C GLU A 99 18.97 13.89 7.20
N PRO A 100 19.13 13.91 8.53
CA PRO A 100 19.86 12.87 9.24
C PRO A 100 19.16 11.52 9.08
N GLU A 101 19.95 10.47 8.87
CA GLU A 101 19.44 9.10 8.79
C GLU A 101 18.81 8.69 10.13
N PRO A 102 17.53 8.29 10.16
CA PRO A 102 16.84 7.96 11.39
C PRO A 102 17.35 6.62 11.95
N SER A 103 17.40 6.55 13.28
CA SER A 103 17.71 5.31 13.99
C SER A 103 16.56 4.30 13.83
N MET A 104 16.91 3.02 13.77
CA MET A 104 15.91 1.95 13.67
C MET A 104 15.35 1.62 15.05
N PRO A 105 14.06 1.85 15.33
CA PRO A 105 13.47 1.58 16.65
C PRO A 105 13.52 0.09 17.03
N CYS A 106 13.49 -0.82 16.06
CA CYS A 106 13.60 -2.25 16.32
C CYS A 106 15.06 -2.76 16.48
N GLY A 107 16.05 -1.87 16.59
CA GLY A 107 17.48 -2.22 16.76
C GLY A 107 18.14 -2.96 15.59
N CYS A 108 17.42 -3.23 14.50
CA CYS A 108 17.94 -3.98 13.36
C CYS A 108 18.89 -3.12 12.53
N ASN A 109 20.08 -3.66 12.22
CA ASN A 109 21.00 -3.00 11.30
C ASN A 109 20.54 -3.20 9.85
N LEU A 110 20.12 -2.12 9.21
CA LEU A 110 19.60 -2.10 7.84
C LEU A 110 20.28 -0.99 7.06
N HIS A 111 20.60 -1.27 5.80
CA HIS A 111 21.13 -0.27 4.88
C HIS A 111 20.00 0.58 4.29
N PRO A 112 20.18 1.91 4.19
CA PRO A 112 19.28 2.79 3.46
C PRO A 112 19.08 2.34 2.01
N ARG A 113 17.86 2.48 1.52
CA ARG A 113 17.49 2.31 0.11
C ARG A 113 16.85 3.58 -0.41
N LYS A 114 16.73 3.71 -1.73
CA LYS A 114 16.04 4.82 -2.37
C LYS A 114 14.75 4.34 -3.01
N TYR A 115 13.71 5.18 -2.97
CA TYR A 115 12.57 5.04 -3.86
C TYR A 115 12.35 6.31 -4.67
N ILE A 116 11.87 6.14 -5.90
CA ILE A 116 11.47 7.21 -6.81
C ILE A 116 9.96 7.33 -6.80
N VAL A 117 9.45 8.55 -6.76
CA VAL A 117 8.02 8.84 -6.98
C VAL A 117 7.81 9.19 -8.46
N PRO A 118 7.20 8.30 -9.28
CA PRO A 118 7.10 8.52 -10.73
C PRO A 118 5.94 9.45 -11.08
N ARG A 119 5.97 10.69 -10.57
CA ARG A 119 4.90 11.71 -10.72
C ARG A 119 4.63 12.11 -12.17
N PHE A 120 5.56 11.88 -13.08
CA PHE A 120 5.40 12.18 -14.50
C PHE A 120 4.81 11.00 -15.30
N GLY A 121 4.56 9.88 -14.63
CA GLY A 121 4.06 8.64 -15.22
C GLY A 121 5.14 7.75 -15.81
N PHE A 122 4.68 6.82 -16.63
CA PHE A 122 5.44 5.71 -17.18
C PHE A 122 5.42 5.79 -18.70
N ILE A 123 6.30 5.03 -19.35
CA ILE A 123 6.42 5.06 -20.80
C ILE A 123 6.68 3.67 -21.36
N THR A 124 6.05 3.34 -22.48
CA THR A 124 6.40 2.15 -23.27
C THR A 124 7.58 2.45 -24.19
N ASN A 125 8.12 1.42 -24.82
CA ASN A 125 8.97 1.61 -25.99
C ASN A 125 8.11 1.79 -27.26
N ARG A 126 8.76 2.02 -28.40
CA ARG A 126 8.11 2.13 -29.73
C ARG A 126 7.80 0.77 -30.37
N ASP A 127 8.01 -0.34 -29.69
CA ASP A 127 7.71 -1.65 -30.27
C ASP A 127 6.21 -1.82 -30.47
N LYS A 128 5.81 -2.45 -31.58
CA LYS A 128 4.40 -2.79 -31.81
C LYS A 128 3.93 -3.75 -30.70
N PRO A 129 2.80 -3.46 -30.02
CA PRO A 129 2.28 -4.38 -29.01
C PRO A 129 1.78 -5.65 -29.69
N ARG A 130 1.80 -6.74 -28.92
CA ARG A 130 1.52 -8.09 -29.43
C ARG A 130 0.12 -8.54 -29.01
N GLU A 131 -0.45 -9.53 -29.68
CA GLU A 131 -1.66 -10.15 -29.15
C GLU A 131 -1.34 -10.99 -27.91
N PRO A 132 -2.13 -10.88 -26.82
CA PRO A 132 -1.93 -11.68 -25.62
C PRO A 132 -2.37 -13.12 -25.86
N ARG A 133 -1.49 -14.08 -25.57
CA ARG A 133 -1.83 -15.53 -25.60
C ARG A 133 -2.56 -15.99 -24.34
N SER A 134 -2.36 -15.28 -23.23
CA SER A 134 -2.96 -15.54 -21.92
C SER A 134 -2.92 -14.27 -21.07
N ARG A 135 -3.63 -14.29 -19.93
CA ARG A 135 -3.55 -13.19 -18.96
C ARG A 135 -2.12 -13.09 -18.43
N PRO A 136 -1.45 -11.93 -18.58
CA PRO A 136 -0.09 -11.78 -18.06
C PRO A 136 -0.10 -11.89 -16.52
N PRO A 137 0.92 -12.53 -15.93
CA PRO A 137 1.01 -12.61 -14.49
C PRO A 137 1.22 -11.21 -13.89
N LYS A 138 0.60 -10.95 -12.74
CA LYS A 138 0.95 -9.78 -11.92
C LYS A 138 2.27 -10.09 -11.22
N ILE A 139 3.32 -9.39 -11.61
CA ILE A 139 4.71 -9.70 -11.22
C ILE A 139 5.10 -8.98 -9.93
N PHE A 140 4.49 -7.82 -9.71
CA PHE A 140 4.81 -6.92 -8.62
C PHE A 140 3.57 -6.72 -7.75
N ALA A 141 3.81 -6.61 -6.45
CA ALA A 141 2.83 -6.20 -5.47
C ALA A 141 3.30 -4.89 -4.83
N THR A 142 2.34 -4.12 -4.34
CA THR A 142 2.62 -2.98 -3.49
C THR A 142 2.46 -3.35 -2.02
N ARG A 143 3.17 -2.64 -1.15
CA ARG A 143 2.98 -2.75 0.30
C ARG A 143 2.83 -1.38 0.94
N PRO A 144 1.74 -1.14 1.69
CA PRO A 144 1.52 0.11 2.41
C PRO A 144 2.25 0.12 3.75
N TYR A 145 2.81 1.28 4.10
CA TYR A 145 3.47 1.57 5.36
C TYR A 145 2.93 2.87 5.93
N PHE A 146 2.74 2.90 7.24
CA PHE A 146 2.44 4.11 7.97
C PHE A 146 3.74 4.83 8.33
N ALA A 147 3.88 6.08 7.91
CA ALA A 147 5.08 6.90 8.12
C ALA A 147 4.92 7.93 9.25
N GLY A 148 3.76 7.96 9.92
CA GLY A 148 3.47 8.84 11.05
C GLY A 148 2.26 9.74 10.82
N LEU A 149 1.80 10.37 11.90
CA LEU A 149 0.75 11.37 11.86
C LEU A 149 1.31 12.70 11.33
N THR A 150 0.46 13.47 10.65
CA THR A 150 0.82 14.79 10.10
C THR A 150 0.34 15.96 10.96
N SER A 151 -0.60 15.69 11.87
CA SER A 151 -1.15 16.65 12.84
C SER A 151 -0.58 16.42 14.24
N VAL A 152 -1.03 17.26 15.19
CA VAL A 152 -0.86 17.01 16.63
C VAL A 152 -1.39 15.61 16.98
N GLU A 153 -0.82 15.02 18.02
CA GLU A 153 -1.23 13.73 18.54
C GLU A 153 -2.73 13.77 18.91
N PRO A 154 -3.56 12.90 18.30
CA PRO A 154 -5.01 12.90 18.48
C PRO A 154 -5.38 12.39 19.87
N ASP A 155 -6.58 12.80 20.31
CA ASP A 155 -7.16 12.29 21.54
C ASP A 155 -7.28 10.76 21.51
N THR A 156 -7.11 10.19 22.69
CA THR A 156 -7.15 8.74 22.90
C THR A 156 -8.39 8.39 23.70
N VAL A 157 -9.13 7.39 23.25
CA VAL A 157 -10.29 6.84 23.95
C VAL A 157 -10.05 5.35 24.24
N SER A 158 -10.70 4.85 25.29
CA SER A 158 -10.63 3.44 25.69
C SER A 158 -12.00 2.81 25.61
N MET A 159 -12.07 1.56 25.15
CA MET A 159 -13.32 0.84 24.94
C MET A 159 -13.21 -0.63 25.42
N PRO A 160 -14.25 -1.19 26.06
CA PRO A 160 -15.40 -0.47 26.59
C PRO A 160 -15.01 0.46 27.75
N GLU A 161 -15.81 1.48 28.05
CA GLU A 161 -15.53 2.40 29.15
C GLU A 161 -15.48 1.69 30.53
N SER A 162 -16.28 0.63 30.70
CA SER A 162 -16.36 -0.18 31.93
C SER A 162 -15.12 -1.02 32.20
N ALA A 163 -14.49 -1.55 31.15
CA ALA A 163 -13.35 -2.46 31.22
C ALA A 163 -12.45 -2.31 29.98
N PRO A 164 -11.57 -1.29 29.94
CA PRO A 164 -10.74 -0.99 28.77
C PRO A 164 -10.00 -2.20 28.18
N ALA A 165 -10.43 -2.64 27.00
CA ALA A 165 -9.83 -3.75 26.26
C ALA A 165 -9.12 -3.30 24.98
N VAL A 166 -9.52 -2.15 24.44
CA VAL A 166 -8.90 -1.50 23.27
C VAL A 166 -8.73 -0.02 23.54
N THR A 167 -7.55 0.51 23.26
CA THR A 167 -7.28 1.94 23.22
C THR A 167 -7.24 2.39 21.77
N MET A 168 -7.98 3.45 21.46
CA MET A 168 -8.11 4.00 20.12
C MET A 168 -7.64 5.45 20.08
N LYS A 169 -6.68 5.74 19.22
CA LYS A 169 -6.37 7.12 18.81
C LYS A 169 -7.33 7.52 17.70
N ARG A 170 -8.07 8.62 17.91
CA ARG A 170 -9.09 9.11 16.99
C ARG A 170 -8.55 9.35 15.58
N ALA A 171 -9.48 9.35 14.62
CA ALA A 171 -9.17 9.54 13.22
C ALA A 171 -8.44 10.87 13.03
N SER A 172 -7.27 10.78 12.41
CA SER A 172 -6.42 11.93 12.15
C SER A 172 -5.66 11.76 10.83
N PRO A 173 -5.24 12.85 10.18
CA PRO A 173 -4.47 12.76 8.94
C PRO A 173 -3.11 12.07 9.15
N GLY A 174 -2.94 10.90 8.58
CA GLY A 174 -1.71 10.10 8.59
C GLY A 174 -1.00 10.05 7.23
N LEU A 175 0.33 10.07 7.26
CA LEU A 175 1.16 9.88 6.06
C LEU A 175 1.34 8.39 5.78
N MET A 176 0.88 7.96 4.62
CA MET A 176 1.04 6.60 4.10
C MET A 176 2.06 6.58 2.96
N VAL A 177 2.87 5.53 2.92
CA VAL A 177 3.82 5.26 1.85
C VAL A 177 3.58 3.88 1.27
N VAL A 178 3.37 3.80 -0.03
CA VAL A 178 3.21 2.54 -0.75
C VAL A 178 4.44 2.29 -1.60
N LEU A 179 5.05 1.12 -1.44
CA LEU A 179 6.27 0.75 -2.17
C LEU A 179 6.06 -0.42 -3.12
N CYS A 180 6.74 -0.34 -4.27
CA CYS A 180 7.04 -1.46 -5.15
C CYS A 180 8.56 -1.68 -5.20
N GLU A 181 9.03 -2.75 -4.57
CA GLU A 181 10.47 -3.06 -4.43
C GLU A 181 10.99 -4.03 -5.52
N GLY A 182 10.28 -4.13 -6.64
CA GLY A 182 10.63 -5.04 -7.73
C GLY A 182 10.59 -6.52 -7.32
N ARG A 183 11.22 -7.39 -8.10
CA ARG A 183 11.22 -8.84 -7.84
C ARG A 183 12.12 -9.17 -6.65
N ARG A 184 11.58 -9.90 -5.68
CA ARG A 184 12.30 -10.34 -4.46
C ARG A 184 12.95 -9.17 -3.71
N GLY A 185 12.35 -7.97 -3.76
CA GLY A 185 12.86 -6.80 -3.04
C GLY A 185 14.21 -6.28 -3.55
N ARG A 186 14.60 -6.57 -4.79
CA ARG A 186 15.89 -6.11 -5.37
C ARG A 186 15.84 -4.71 -5.97
N GLY A 187 14.66 -4.08 -6.03
CA GLY A 187 14.46 -2.82 -6.74
C GLY A 187 14.62 -2.97 -8.25
N PHE A 188 14.75 -1.83 -8.91
CA PHE A 188 14.91 -1.66 -10.35
C PHE A 188 16.24 -0.98 -10.66
N TYR A 189 16.71 -1.17 -11.89
CA TYR A 189 17.78 -0.38 -12.48
C TYR A 189 17.15 0.70 -13.35
N ILE A 190 17.21 1.97 -12.93
CA ILE A 190 16.57 3.08 -13.64
C ILE A 190 17.63 3.99 -14.25
N CYS A 191 17.58 4.23 -15.55
CA CYS A 191 18.47 5.18 -16.22
C CYS A 191 18.14 6.62 -15.82
N SER A 192 19.12 7.34 -15.28
CA SER A 192 18.95 8.76 -14.92
C SER A 192 18.72 9.65 -16.14
N SER A 193 19.29 9.30 -17.29
CA SER A 193 19.22 10.09 -18.52
C SER A 193 17.92 9.90 -19.30
N CYS A 194 17.50 8.65 -19.55
CA CYS A 194 16.35 8.36 -20.42
C CYS A 194 15.14 7.75 -19.70
N GLY A 195 15.26 7.38 -18.43
CA GLY A 195 14.19 6.76 -17.63
C GLY A 195 13.86 5.31 -17.91
N SER A 196 14.57 4.65 -18.84
CA SER A 196 14.44 3.20 -19.05
C SER A 196 14.69 2.44 -17.74
N GLY A 197 13.85 1.42 -17.48
CA GLY A 197 13.91 0.63 -16.27
C GLY A 197 14.07 -0.87 -16.54
N PHE A 198 14.92 -1.52 -15.75
CA PHE A 198 15.28 -2.93 -15.96
C PHE A 198 15.31 -3.72 -14.66
N GLY A 199 15.17 -5.04 -14.75
CA GLY A 199 15.35 -5.97 -13.64
C GLY A 199 16.80 -6.42 -13.41
N SER A 200 17.71 -6.05 -14.32
CA SER A 200 19.14 -6.34 -14.28
C SER A 200 19.91 -5.20 -14.95
N PRO A 201 21.22 -5.04 -14.68
CA PRO A 201 22.04 -4.05 -15.38
C PRO A 201 22.01 -4.28 -16.90
N GLN A 202 21.82 -3.21 -17.67
CA GLN A 202 21.92 -3.22 -19.13
C GLN A 202 22.62 -1.94 -19.58
N ASN A 203 23.87 -2.03 -20.02
CA ASN A 203 24.60 -0.90 -20.58
C ASN A 203 25.55 -1.37 -21.71
N PRO A 204 25.47 -0.78 -22.92
CA PRO A 204 24.48 0.21 -23.35
C PRO A 204 23.06 -0.38 -23.41
N HIS A 205 22.04 0.46 -23.44
CA HIS A 205 20.63 0.04 -23.53
C HIS A 205 19.86 0.88 -24.54
N LYS A 206 18.66 0.42 -24.94
CA LYS A 206 17.77 1.20 -25.80
C LYS A 206 16.86 2.08 -24.95
N GLY A 207 16.84 3.38 -25.26
CA GLY A 207 15.91 4.34 -24.67
C GLY A 207 14.47 4.10 -25.13
N PRO A 208 13.48 4.76 -24.48
CA PRO A 208 12.06 4.60 -24.84
C PRO A 208 11.78 4.90 -26.32
N HIS A 209 12.50 5.86 -26.90
CA HIS A 209 12.33 6.28 -28.30
C HIS A 209 13.11 5.42 -29.32
N GLY A 210 13.82 4.38 -28.86
CA GLY A 210 14.55 3.42 -29.70
C GLY A 210 16.03 3.74 -29.94
N SER A 211 16.52 4.92 -29.55
CA SER A 211 17.94 5.29 -29.64
C SER A 211 18.80 4.55 -28.60
N GLU A 212 20.08 4.29 -28.93
CA GLU A 212 21.05 3.79 -27.95
C GLU A 212 21.30 4.87 -26.89
N CYS A 213 21.21 4.47 -25.62
CA CYS A 213 21.48 5.30 -24.46
C CYS A 213 22.67 4.72 -23.69
N ARG A 214 23.59 5.62 -23.32
CA ARG A 214 24.76 5.33 -22.48
C ARG A 214 24.66 5.97 -21.10
N GLY A 215 23.44 6.37 -20.70
CA GLY A 215 23.18 6.97 -19.41
C GLY A 215 23.39 5.99 -18.26
N THR A 216 23.69 6.52 -17.08
CA THR A 216 23.96 5.71 -15.88
C THR A 216 22.67 5.08 -15.34
N LEU A 217 22.74 3.79 -15.01
CA LEU A 217 21.66 3.08 -14.33
C LEU A 217 21.82 3.21 -12.82
N MET A 218 20.83 3.78 -12.14
CA MET A 218 20.73 3.76 -10.68
C MET A 218 20.31 2.35 -10.23
N PRO A 219 21.14 1.60 -9.50
CA PRO A 219 20.83 0.25 -9.10
C PRO A 219 19.95 0.20 -7.85
N GLY A 220 19.08 -0.81 -7.76
CA GLY A 220 18.38 -1.14 -6.52
C GLY A 220 17.34 -0.13 -6.06
N VAL A 221 16.79 0.67 -6.98
CA VAL A 221 15.82 1.73 -6.67
C VAL A 221 14.40 1.17 -6.66
N SER A 222 13.63 1.44 -5.61
CA SER A 222 12.21 1.07 -5.54
C SER A 222 11.33 2.16 -6.19
N LEU A 223 10.08 1.84 -6.50
CA LEU A 223 9.07 2.84 -6.85
C LEU A 223 8.17 3.09 -5.63
N GLY A 224 7.78 4.33 -5.40
CA GLY A 224 6.97 4.68 -4.25
C GLY A 224 5.93 5.75 -4.52
N HIS A 225 4.94 5.82 -3.64
CA HIS A 225 3.95 6.88 -3.61
C HIS A 225 3.66 7.26 -2.15
N GLU A 226 3.66 8.55 -1.88
CA GLU A 226 3.30 9.14 -0.59
C GLU A 226 1.91 9.78 -0.71
N PHE A 227 1.02 9.50 0.23
CA PHE A 227 -0.28 10.15 0.33
C PHE A 227 -0.72 10.32 1.78
N ILE A 228 -1.56 11.32 2.02
CA ILE A 228 -2.21 11.55 3.32
C ILE A 228 -3.62 10.98 3.25
N THR A 229 -4.07 10.34 4.33
CA THR A 229 -5.43 9.83 4.49
C THR A 229 -5.82 9.85 5.96
N ASP A 230 -7.11 9.66 6.26
CA ASP A 230 -7.58 9.49 7.63
C ASP A 230 -7.12 8.13 8.17
N VAL A 231 -6.47 8.14 9.33
CA VAL A 231 -6.01 6.93 10.01
C VAL A 231 -6.57 6.86 11.43
N LEU A 232 -6.97 5.66 11.83
CA LEU A 232 -7.40 5.29 13.17
C LEU A 232 -6.38 4.29 13.72
N GLN A 233 -5.84 4.53 14.92
CA GLN A 233 -4.88 3.61 15.53
C GLN A 233 -5.56 2.85 16.65
N LEU A 234 -5.53 1.52 16.56
CA LEU A 234 -6.12 0.60 17.52
C LEU A 234 -5.00 -0.14 18.24
N GLN A 235 -4.93 0.03 19.55
CA GLN A 235 -4.08 -0.76 20.42
C GLN A 235 -4.95 -1.70 21.24
N PHE A 236 -4.84 -3.00 20.97
CA PHE A 236 -5.52 -4.02 21.73
C PHE A 236 -4.73 -4.31 23.01
N LEU A 237 -5.42 -4.27 24.16
CA LEU A 237 -4.86 -4.48 25.50
C LEU A 237 -5.10 -5.92 25.99
N HIS A 238 -6.14 -6.58 25.48
CA HIS A 238 -6.38 -8.00 25.77
C HIS A 238 -5.25 -8.87 25.22
N GLN A 239 -4.77 -9.80 26.05
CA GLN A 239 -3.62 -10.64 25.72
C GLN A 239 -3.94 -11.54 24.53
N LYS A 240 -3.03 -11.62 23.56
CA LYS A 240 -3.18 -12.58 22.45
C LYS A 240 -3.12 -14.02 22.98
N PRO A 241 -3.81 -14.98 22.33
CA PRO A 241 -3.71 -16.37 22.72
C PRO A 241 -2.27 -16.88 22.60
N VAL A 242 -1.88 -17.80 23.48
CA VAL A 242 -0.57 -18.47 23.42
C VAL A 242 -0.53 -19.35 22.17
N THR A 243 0.13 -18.83 21.14
CA THR A 243 0.26 -19.45 19.82
C THR A 243 1.71 -19.33 19.36
N GLY A 244 2.12 -20.18 18.42
CA GLY A 244 3.43 -20.09 17.75
C GLY A 244 3.53 -18.97 16.72
N ILE A 245 2.52 -18.09 16.62
CA ILE A 245 2.41 -17.06 15.58
C ILE A 245 3.20 -15.83 16.03
N GLU A 246 4.05 -15.30 15.14
CA GLU A 246 4.76 -14.05 15.42
C GLU A 246 3.75 -12.89 15.60
N PRO A 247 3.97 -11.98 16.56
CA PRO A 247 3.09 -10.84 16.83
C PRO A 247 2.64 -10.05 15.60
N VAL A 248 3.56 -9.84 14.65
CA VAL A 248 3.30 -9.15 13.39
C VAL A 248 2.22 -9.84 12.55
N TRP A 249 2.26 -11.17 12.43
CA TRP A 249 1.30 -11.91 11.62
C TRP A 249 -0.03 -12.11 12.32
N PHE A 250 -0.02 -12.21 13.65
CA PHE A 250 -1.25 -12.12 14.45
C PHE A 250 -1.93 -10.77 14.24
N GLY A 251 -1.18 -9.66 14.38
CA GLY A 251 -1.68 -8.30 14.15
C GLY A 251 -2.23 -8.10 12.74
N PHE A 252 -1.55 -8.60 11.70
CA PHE A 252 -2.09 -8.55 10.33
C PHE A 252 -3.37 -9.40 10.15
N SER A 253 -3.43 -10.58 10.77
CA SER A 253 -4.63 -11.44 10.69
C SER A 253 -5.83 -10.77 11.36
N LEU A 254 -5.63 -10.19 12.54
CA LEU A 254 -6.65 -9.39 13.24
C LEU A 254 -7.05 -8.17 12.39
N ALA A 255 -6.08 -7.40 11.91
CA ALA A 255 -6.32 -6.21 11.10
C ALA A 255 -7.14 -6.49 9.84
N TYR A 256 -6.91 -7.62 9.16
CA TYR A 256 -7.69 -7.97 7.98
C TYR A 256 -9.10 -8.47 8.29
N ALA A 257 -9.32 -9.12 9.44
CA ALA A 257 -10.67 -9.40 9.92
C ALA A 257 -11.43 -8.09 10.22
N LEU A 258 -10.77 -7.13 10.88
CA LEU A 258 -11.34 -5.82 11.18
C LEU A 258 -11.67 -4.99 9.93
N VAL A 259 -10.82 -5.04 8.90
CA VAL A 259 -11.09 -4.34 7.63
C VAL A 259 -12.39 -4.85 7.00
N GLU A 260 -12.59 -6.17 6.94
CA GLU A 260 -13.80 -6.76 6.37
C GLU A 260 -15.02 -6.48 7.27
N GLY A 261 -14.90 -6.66 8.59
CA GLY A 261 -15.98 -6.35 9.53
C GLY A 261 -16.39 -4.87 9.53
N ALA A 262 -15.43 -3.95 9.45
CA ALA A 262 -15.70 -2.53 9.32
C ALA A 262 -16.37 -2.19 7.99
N ALA A 263 -15.94 -2.81 6.89
CA ALA A 263 -16.54 -2.59 5.58
C ALA A 263 -18.01 -3.01 5.56
N ASP A 264 -18.32 -4.17 6.14
CA ASP A 264 -19.68 -4.69 6.27
C ASP A 264 -20.55 -3.75 7.13
N VAL A 265 -20.10 -3.38 8.33
CA VAL A 265 -20.85 -2.50 9.25
C VAL A 265 -21.04 -1.09 8.71
N LEU A 266 -20.06 -0.56 7.99
CA LEU A 266 -20.15 0.78 7.40
C LEU A 266 -20.90 0.79 6.06
N GLU A 267 -21.26 -0.39 5.54
CA GLU A 267 -21.90 -0.63 4.24
C GLU A 267 -21.11 -0.04 3.08
N VAL A 268 -19.80 -0.28 3.07
CA VAL A 268 -18.87 0.21 2.04
C VAL A 268 -18.10 -0.93 1.40
N PRO A 269 -17.59 -0.76 0.17
CA PRO A 269 -16.68 -1.73 -0.40
C PRO A 269 -15.45 -1.94 0.50
N SER A 270 -15.06 -3.20 0.76
CA SER A 270 -13.84 -3.47 1.55
C SER A 270 -12.56 -2.95 0.89
N THR A 271 -12.63 -2.53 -0.38
CA THR A 271 -11.58 -1.82 -1.11
C THR A 271 -11.31 -0.41 -0.60
N ASP A 272 -12.25 0.18 0.12
CA ASP A 272 -12.20 1.58 0.56
C ASP A 272 -11.61 1.70 1.97
N LEU A 273 -11.42 0.57 2.65
CA LEU A 273 -10.68 0.44 3.90
C LEU A 273 -9.44 -0.45 3.69
N SER A 274 -8.41 -0.17 4.46
CA SER A 274 -7.22 -1.00 4.48
C SER A 274 -6.50 -0.84 5.81
N ALA A 275 -5.58 -1.75 6.11
CA ALA A 275 -4.84 -1.74 7.34
C ALA A 275 -3.36 -2.07 7.14
N THR A 276 -2.55 -1.53 8.05
CA THR A 276 -1.18 -1.95 8.31
C THR A 276 -0.97 -2.02 9.81
N ILE A 277 0.20 -2.45 10.25
CA ILE A 277 0.53 -2.48 11.68
C ILE A 277 1.72 -1.55 11.95
N ALA A 278 1.69 -0.81 13.04
CA ALA A 278 2.83 -0.06 13.54
C ALA A 278 3.71 -0.96 14.41
N TYR A 279 4.98 -0.58 14.57
CA TYR A 279 5.88 -1.25 15.49
C TYR A 279 5.81 -0.58 16.85
N ASP A 280 5.58 -1.38 17.88
CA ASP A 280 5.75 -0.99 19.26
C ASP A 280 6.10 -2.23 20.09
N GLU A 281 7.28 -2.24 20.68
CA GLU A 281 7.81 -3.39 21.44
C GLU A 281 7.12 -3.60 22.79
N ARG A 282 6.33 -2.63 23.24
CA ARG A 282 5.62 -2.68 24.52
C ARG A 282 4.37 -3.56 24.46
N TYR A 283 3.89 -3.90 23.26
CA TYR A 283 2.63 -4.59 23.08
C TYR A 283 2.80 -5.92 22.36
N ASP A 284 2.13 -6.96 22.89
CA ASP A 284 2.09 -8.29 22.28
C ASP A 284 1.35 -8.32 20.94
N ILE A 285 0.39 -7.41 20.77
CA ILE A 285 -0.28 -7.14 19.51
C ILE A 285 0.19 -5.76 19.05
N PRO A 286 0.94 -5.68 17.94
CA PRO A 286 1.41 -4.39 17.43
C PRO A 286 0.22 -3.49 17.09
N PRO A 287 0.31 -2.16 17.30
CA PRO A 287 -0.80 -1.26 17.03
C PRO A 287 -1.30 -1.40 15.59
N ILE A 288 -2.61 -1.55 15.41
CA ILE A 288 -3.24 -1.67 14.11
C ILE A 288 -3.58 -0.27 13.61
N ILE A 289 -3.10 0.05 12.41
CA ILE A 289 -3.41 1.30 11.71
C ILE A 289 -4.45 0.99 10.66
N LEU A 290 -5.71 1.29 10.96
CA LEU A 290 -6.82 1.24 10.01
C LEU A 290 -6.92 2.59 9.29
N TYR A 291 -7.12 2.59 7.98
CA TYR A 291 -7.14 3.83 7.22
C TYR A 291 -8.08 3.77 6.02
N ASP A 292 -8.52 4.95 5.60
CA ASP A 292 -9.28 5.10 4.38
C ASP A 292 -8.35 4.85 3.18
N ASN A 293 -8.65 3.83 2.39
CA ASN A 293 -7.88 3.45 1.21
C ASN A 293 -8.22 4.32 -0.02
N VAL A 294 -8.48 5.59 0.25
CA VAL A 294 -8.74 6.65 -0.71
C VAL A 294 -7.86 7.81 -0.26
N PRO A 295 -6.91 8.27 -1.10
CA PRO A 295 -6.06 9.34 -0.66
C PRO A 295 -6.87 10.63 -0.45
N GLY A 296 -6.50 11.42 0.56
CA GLY A 296 -7.30 12.54 1.06
C GLY A 296 -8.29 12.18 2.17
N GLY A 297 -8.50 10.88 2.46
CA GLY A 297 -9.50 10.43 3.44
C GLY A 297 -10.92 10.50 2.89
N ALA A 298 -11.78 9.57 3.28
CA ALA A 298 -13.21 9.57 3.01
C ALA A 298 -14.04 9.73 4.30
N GLY A 299 -13.38 9.91 5.46
CA GLY A 299 -13.99 9.91 6.78
C GLY A 299 -14.58 8.56 7.20
N LEU A 300 -14.20 7.44 6.59
CA LEU A 300 -14.81 6.13 6.91
C LEU A 300 -14.33 5.64 8.27
N VAL A 301 -13.01 5.66 8.51
CA VAL A 301 -12.46 5.24 9.81
C VAL A 301 -12.93 6.10 10.99
N ALA A 302 -13.27 7.38 10.76
CA ALA A 302 -13.84 8.25 11.79
C ALA A 302 -15.22 7.77 12.28
N ARG A 303 -15.99 7.05 11.44
CA ARG A 303 -17.30 6.50 11.82
C ARG A 303 -17.19 5.37 12.86
N LEU A 304 -16.01 4.77 12.98
CA LEU A 304 -15.71 3.71 13.95
C LEU A 304 -15.36 4.25 15.34
N GLU A 305 -15.29 5.58 15.51
CA GLU A 305 -14.95 6.20 16.80
C GLU A 305 -16.02 6.03 17.88
N ARG A 306 -17.23 5.62 17.51
CA ARG A 306 -18.31 5.32 18.46
C ARG A 306 -18.17 3.88 18.93
N GLU A 307 -18.18 3.68 20.25
CA GLU A 307 -18.02 2.37 20.87
C GLU A 307 -18.99 1.32 20.33
N GLU A 308 -20.26 1.68 20.18
CA GLU A 308 -21.29 0.80 19.59
C GLU A 308 -20.93 0.37 18.16
N THR A 309 -20.50 1.30 17.30
CA THR A 309 -20.08 0.96 15.94
C THR A 309 -18.85 0.05 15.95
N PHE A 310 -17.89 0.34 16.83
CA PHE A 310 -16.67 -0.44 16.93
C PHE A 310 -16.96 -1.86 17.44
N ARG A 311 -17.86 -2.00 18.41
CA ARG A 311 -18.36 -3.31 18.87
C ARG A 311 -18.99 -4.10 17.73
N HIS A 312 -19.92 -3.50 16.98
CA HIS A 312 -20.52 -4.17 15.81
C HIS A 312 -19.47 -4.57 14.77
N CYS A 313 -18.40 -3.78 14.60
CA CYS A 313 -17.27 -4.13 13.74
C CYS A 313 -16.52 -5.37 14.24
N LEU A 314 -16.28 -5.48 15.56
CA LEU A 314 -15.69 -6.68 16.16
C LEU A 314 -16.58 -7.92 15.95
N GLU A 315 -17.88 -7.78 16.17
CA GLU A 315 -18.86 -8.86 15.98
C GLU A 315 -18.93 -9.30 14.50
N SER A 316 -18.94 -8.36 13.56
CA SER A 316 -18.89 -8.65 12.12
C SER A 316 -17.57 -9.31 11.71
N ALA A 317 -16.45 -8.86 12.29
CA ALA A 317 -15.15 -9.48 12.08
C ALA A 317 -15.10 -10.91 12.62
N LEU A 318 -15.76 -11.19 13.76
CA LEU A 318 -15.90 -12.54 14.31
C LEU A 318 -16.71 -13.43 13.37
N GLU A 319 -17.87 -12.98 12.91
CA GLU A 319 -18.70 -13.74 11.98
C GLU A 319 -17.91 -14.10 10.71
N ARG A 320 -17.11 -13.16 10.20
CA ARG A 320 -16.23 -13.35 9.05
C ARG A 320 -15.20 -14.47 9.23
N VAL A 321 -14.71 -14.71 10.45
CA VAL A 321 -13.68 -15.71 10.76
C VAL A 321 -14.21 -16.97 11.46
N LYS A 322 -15.52 -17.04 11.70
CA LYS A 322 -16.19 -18.12 12.44
C LYS A 322 -15.98 -19.52 11.87
N GLY A 323 -15.83 -19.62 10.55
CA GLY A 323 -15.44 -20.85 9.85
C GLY A 323 -16.35 -21.27 8.70
N ASP A 324 -17.37 -20.48 8.37
CA ASP A 324 -18.35 -20.83 7.33
C ASP A 324 -17.73 -20.97 5.93
N CYS A 325 -16.53 -20.43 5.71
CA CYS A 325 -15.77 -20.61 4.48
C CYS A 325 -15.11 -21.99 4.35
N GLY A 326 -15.17 -22.84 5.38
CA GLY A 326 -14.70 -24.22 5.36
C GLY A 326 -13.19 -24.41 5.35
N CYS A 327 -12.39 -23.36 5.58
CA CYS A 327 -10.94 -23.51 5.71
C CYS A 327 -10.53 -23.88 7.14
N ASP A 328 -9.44 -24.62 7.27
CA ASP A 328 -8.86 -25.01 8.55
C ASP A 328 -8.52 -23.80 9.44
N ASP A 329 -8.40 -24.03 10.74
CA ASP A 329 -8.13 -22.99 11.75
C ASP A 329 -6.74 -22.36 11.59
N ASP A 330 -5.74 -23.15 11.21
CA ASP A 330 -4.37 -22.69 10.94
C ASP A 330 -4.19 -22.12 9.53
N ALA A 331 -5.27 -22.10 8.73
CA ALA A 331 -5.28 -21.61 7.36
C ALA A 331 -6.05 -20.29 7.21
N SER A 332 -6.03 -19.76 5.99
CA SER A 332 -6.79 -18.58 5.57
C SER A 332 -7.24 -18.70 4.13
N CYS A 333 -8.26 -17.94 3.77
CA CYS A 333 -9.05 -18.10 2.55
C CYS A 333 -9.59 -16.71 2.12
N TYR A 334 -10.00 -16.56 0.86
CA TYR A 334 -10.66 -15.32 0.39
C TYR A 334 -12.03 -15.11 1.03
N GLY A 335 -12.60 -16.17 1.61
CA GLY A 335 -13.79 -16.17 2.45
C GLY A 335 -13.51 -15.91 3.94
N CYS A 336 -12.31 -15.46 4.33
CA CYS A 336 -12.07 -14.93 5.68
C CYS A 336 -11.07 -13.77 5.63
N LEU A 337 -9.77 -14.06 5.61
CA LEU A 337 -8.70 -13.06 5.80
C LEU A 337 -7.98 -12.63 4.51
N ARG A 338 -8.09 -13.38 3.41
CA ARG A 338 -7.31 -13.12 2.20
C ARG A 338 -8.02 -12.13 1.27
N SER A 339 -7.25 -11.19 0.73
CA SER A 339 -7.63 -10.33 -0.38
C SER A 339 -6.50 -10.24 -1.40
N TYR A 340 -6.75 -9.67 -2.58
CA TYR A 340 -5.67 -9.45 -3.55
C TYR A 340 -4.62 -8.44 -3.07
N ARG A 341 -4.97 -7.56 -2.11
CA ARG A 341 -4.07 -6.52 -1.58
C ARG A 341 -3.09 -7.05 -0.54
N ASN A 342 -3.44 -8.12 0.17
CA ASN A 342 -2.61 -8.70 1.23
C ASN A 342 -1.90 -10.00 0.81
N GLN A 343 -1.69 -10.24 -0.49
CA GLN A 343 -0.99 -11.43 -1.01
C GLN A 343 0.38 -11.68 -0.34
N PHE A 344 1.07 -10.62 0.07
CA PHE A 344 2.35 -10.73 0.78
C PHE A 344 2.22 -11.44 2.15
N ALA A 345 1.02 -11.43 2.74
CA ALA A 345 0.74 -12.00 4.06
C ALA A 345 0.09 -13.39 3.99
N HIS A 346 -0.45 -13.83 2.84
CA HIS A 346 -1.32 -15.03 2.72
C HIS A 346 -0.77 -16.30 3.37
N GLN A 347 0.55 -16.51 3.32
CA GLN A 347 1.21 -17.68 3.92
C GLN A 347 1.31 -17.64 5.45
N TYR A 348 1.05 -16.49 6.07
CA TYR A 348 1.16 -16.25 7.50
C TYR A 348 -0.20 -16.01 8.19
N LEU A 349 -1.26 -15.75 7.42
CA LEU A 349 -2.58 -15.46 7.96
C LEU A 349 -3.25 -16.75 8.46
N GLN A 350 -3.72 -16.74 9.70
CA GLN A 350 -4.42 -17.85 10.36
C GLN A 350 -5.76 -17.41 10.92
N ARG A 351 -6.83 -18.16 10.63
CA ARG A 351 -8.23 -17.81 10.96
C ARG A 351 -8.58 -18.10 12.42
N GLY A 352 -8.36 -19.33 12.89
CA GLY A 352 -8.78 -19.84 14.20
C GLY A 352 -8.27 -19.01 15.38
N PRO A 353 -6.97 -18.65 15.43
CA PRO A 353 -6.44 -17.78 16.48
C PRO A 353 -7.14 -16.42 16.58
N ILE A 354 -7.59 -15.85 15.46
CA ILE A 354 -8.31 -14.58 15.43
C ILE A 354 -9.75 -14.76 15.87
N LYS A 355 -10.39 -15.87 15.47
CA LYS A 355 -11.73 -16.23 15.95
C LYS A 355 -11.77 -16.30 17.47
N HIS A 356 -10.92 -17.12 18.09
CA HIS A 356 -10.90 -17.28 19.56
C HIS A 356 -10.59 -15.97 20.27
N TYR A 357 -9.66 -15.18 19.74
CA TYR A 357 -9.34 -13.87 20.31
C TYR A 357 -10.53 -12.91 20.27
N LEU A 358 -11.27 -12.86 19.16
CA LEU A 358 -12.45 -12.00 19.05
C LEU A 358 -13.59 -12.48 19.96
N GLU A 359 -13.80 -13.79 20.11
CA GLU A 359 -14.79 -14.37 21.04
C GLU A 359 -14.52 -13.92 22.48
N GLU A 360 -13.27 -14.05 22.94
CA GLU A 360 -12.87 -13.59 24.28
C GLU A 360 -12.97 -12.07 24.44
N LEU A 361 -12.51 -11.31 23.43
CA LEU A 361 -12.51 -9.86 23.47
C LEU A 361 -13.93 -9.29 23.53
N ILE A 362 -14.86 -9.81 22.73
CA ILE A 362 -16.26 -9.36 22.70
C ILE A 362 -16.96 -9.67 24.02
N GLY A 363 -16.61 -10.77 24.69
CA GLY A 363 -17.11 -11.09 26.03
C GLY A 363 -16.80 -10.04 27.12
N ILE A 364 -15.88 -9.10 26.87
CA ILE A 364 -15.58 -7.97 27.78
C ILE A 364 -16.62 -6.83 27.65
N TRP A 365 -17.34 -6.77 26.53
CA TRP A 365 -18.44 -5.82 26.28
C TRP A 365 -19.80 -6.29 26.83
N GLU A 366 -19.85 -7.50 27.38
CA GLU A 366 -21.00 -8.05 28.12
C GLU A 366 -20.84 -7.78 29.62
#